data_AF-A0A2V7AUH6-F1
#
_entry.id   AF-A0A2V7AUH6-F1
#
_cell.length_a   1.000
_cell.length_b   1.000
_cell.length_c   1.000
_cell.angle_alpha   90.00
_cell.angle_beta   90.00
_cell.angle_gamma   90.00
#
_symmetry.space_group_name_H-M   'P 1'
#
loop_
_entity.id
_entity.type
_entity.pdbx_description
1 polymer ?
#
loop_
_entity_poly.entity_id
_entity_poly.type
_entity_poly.pdbx_seq_one_letter_code
_entity_poly.pdbx_strand_id
1 'polypeptide(L)'
;MRHIIIAAAIFLCSPWASSARAEIFDGPGFEAINWNMHIADAERALGSRVARVRNDHTGSEYLRAASYHYLGCTYVLLLNFDNPGGTLSEIVLTHRGDAKAEATEKSCRDGLSALREKMGRPISLDAGVREWRLKATTATITVIEGRRGDLQIRYSAK
;
A
#
# COMPACT_ATOMS: atom_id res chain seq x y z
N MET A 1 -57.50 -23.00 14.80
CA MET A 1 -56.58 -22.75 13.68
C MET A 1 -55.34 -22.05 14.23
N ARG A 2 -54.18 -22.70 14.16
CA ARG A 2 -52.89 -22.17 14.65
C ARG A 2 -52.14 -21.57 13.47
N HIS A 3 -51.90 -20.27 13.47
CA HIS A 3 -51.04 -19.61 12.49
C HIS A 3 -49.58 -19.77 12.92
N ILE A 4 -48.81 -20.49 12.11
CA ILE A 4 -47.36 -20.62 12.25
C ILE A 4 -46.74 -19.35 11.66
N ILE A 5 -46.15 -18.51 12.52
CA ILE A 5 -45.38 -17.35 12.09
C ILE A 5 -44.02 -17.86 11.63
N ILE A 6 -43.83 -17.91 10.31
CA ILE A 6 -42.53 -18.18 9.68
C ILE A 6 -41.72 -16.89 9.77
N ALA A 7 -40.98 -16.72 10.87
CA ALA A 7 -39.99 -15.66 10.96
C ALA A 7 -38.77 -16.07 10.12
N ALA A 8 -38.70 -15.46 8.93
CA ALA A 8 -37.63 -15.63 7.97
C ALA A 8 -36.26 -15.43 8.62
N ALA A 9 -35.33 -16.34 8.30
CA ALA A 9 -33.92 -16.18 8.55
C ALA A 9 -33.42 -14.93 7.84
N ILE A 10 -33.27 -13.84 8.59
CA ILE A 10 -32.54 -12.65 8.15
C ILE A 10 -31.08 -13.06 8.18
N PHE A 11 -30.60 -13.63 7.07
CA PHE A 11 -29.20 -13.63 6.72
C PHE A 11 -28.76 -12.16 6.73
N LEU A 12 -28.12 -11.75 7.82
CA LEU A 12 -27.31 -10.55 7.89
C LEU A 12 -26.13 -10.74 6.92
N CYS A 13 -26.39 -10.62 5.63
CA CYS A 13 -25.38 -10.19 4.67
C CYS A 13 -25.03 -8.76 5.07
N SER A 14 -24.17 -8.60 6.06
CA SER A 14 -23.40 -7.37 6.22
C SER A 14 -22.82 -7.08 4.83
N PRO A 15 -23.16 -5.96 4.18
CA PRO A 15 -22.42 -5.59 2.98
C PRO A 15 -20.97 -5.47 3.46
N TRP A 16 -20.11 -6.39 3.03
CA TRP A 16 -18.67 -6.22 3.20
C TRP A 16 -18.38 -4.81 2.76
N ALA A 17 -17.95 -3.98 3.70
CA ALA A 17 -17.63 -2.58 3.45
C ALA A 17 -16.83 -2.56 2.16
N SER A 18 -17.38 -1.92 1.13
CA SER A 18 -16.81 -1.89 -0.21
C SER A 18 -15.33 -1.66 -0.06
N SER A 19 -14.55 -2.69 -0.37
CA SER A 19 -13.12 -2.71 -0.07
C SER A 19 -12.53 -1.47 -0.71
N ALA A 20 -12.04 -0.53 0.10
CA ALA A 20 -11.31 0.61 -0.41
C ALA A 20 -10.04 0.03 -1.04
N ARG A 21 -10.12 -0.26 -2.34
CA ARG A 21 -8.99 -0.77 -3.12
C ARG A 21 -7.87 0.23 -2.91
N ALA A 22 -6.65 -0.27 -2.67
CA ALA A 22 -5.48 0.59 -2.74
C ALA A 22 -5.32 0.96 -4.23
N GLU A 23 -5.99 2.03 -4.66
CA GLU A 23 -6.27 2.46 -6.05
C GLU A 23 -5.00 2.83 -6.87
N ILE A 24 -3.83 2.42 -6.38
CA ILE A 24 -2.55 2.98 -6.78
C ILE A 24 -1.59 1.88 -7.25
N PHE A 25 -1.97 0.61 -7.10
CA PHE A 25 -1.19 -0.50 -7.61
C PHE A 25 -1.75 -0.99 -8.95
N ASP A 26 -1.26 -0.41 -10.04
CA ASP A 26 -1.47 -0.91 -11.41
C ASP A 26 -0.44 -2.02 -11.77
N GLY A 27 0.03 -2.78 -10.75
CA GLY A 27 1.08 -3.79 -10.88
C GLY A 27 0.56 -5.22 -10.61
N PRO A 28 1.03 -6.23 -11.37
CA PRO A 28 0.52 -7.60 -11.26
C PRO A 28 0.75 -8.18 -9.86
N GLY A 29 -0.33 -8.62 -9.22
CA GLY A 29 -0.35 -9.24 -7.88
C GLY A 29 -0.77 -8.32 -6.73
N PHE A 30 -0.86 -7.01 -6.95
CA PHE A 30 -1.33 -6.05 -5.93
C PHE A 30 -2.75 -5.54 -6.17
N GLU A 31 -3.37 -5.96 -7.27
CA GLU A 31 -4.77 -5.71 -7.60
C GLU A 31 -5.75 -6.24 -6.54
N ALA A 32 -5.31 -7.24 -5.77
CA ALA A 32 -6.06 -7.83 -4.67
C ALA A 32 -5.93 -7.06 -3.35
N ILE A 33 -4.95 -6.15 -3.21
CA ILE A 33 -4.68 -5.46 -1.95
C ILE A 33 -5.70 -4.35 -1.70
N ASN A 34 -6.26 -4.34 -0.48
CA ASN A 34 -7.14 -3.30 0.01
C ASN A 34 -6.88 -2.97 1.47
N TRP A 35 -7.29 -1.78 1.90
CA TRP A 35 -7.02 -1.26 3.25
C TRP A 35 -7.69 -2.04 4.38
N ASN A 36 -8.72 -2.85 4.09
CA ASN A 36 -9.43 -3.65 5.09
C ASN A 36 -8.83 -5.06 5.27
N MET A 37 -7.72 -5.38 4.59
CA MET A 37 -7.11 -6.72 4.70
C MET A 37 -6.33 -6.89 6.00
N HIS A 38 -6.47 -8.07 6.62
CA HIS A 38 -5.57 -8.53 7.67
C HIS A 38 -4.30 -9.16 7.09
N ILE A 39 -3.26 -9.28 7.91
CA ILE A 39 -1.94 -9.76 7.46
C ILE A 39 -1.98 -11.14 6.79
N ALA A 40 -2.80 -12.07 7.29
CA ALA A 40 -2.93 -13.40 6.71
C ALA A 40 -3.56 -13.39 5.31
N ASP A 41 -4.49 -12.46 5.06
CA ASP A 41 -5.15 -12.33 3.77
C ASP A 41 -4.24 -11.65 2.75
N ALA A 42 -3.50 -10.62 3.18
CA ALA A 42 -2.49 -9.98 2.36
C ALA A 42 -1.35 -10.96 2.02
N GLU A 43 -0.89 -11.78 2.98
CA GLU A 43 0.13 -12.80 2.75
C GLU A 43 -0.37 -13.86 1.74
N ARG A 44 -1.62 -14.31 1.86
CA ARG A 44 -2.22 -15.24 0.90
C ARG A 44 -2.32 -14.63 -0.50
N ALA A 45 -2.72 -13.36 -0.59
CA ALA A 45 -2.86 -12.66 -1.87
C ALA A 45 -1.51 -12.47 -2.58
N LEU A 46 -0.46 -12.17 -1.83
CA LEU A 46 0.88 -11.93 -2.37
C LEU A 46 1.71 -13.20 -2.54
N GLY A 47 1.34 -14.27 -1.84
CA GLY A 47 1.98 -15.58 -1.89
C GLY A 47 3.48 -15.50 -1.55
N SER A 48 4.29 -16.27 -2.28
CA SER A 48 5.74 -16.39 -2.04
C SER A 48 6.56 -15.13 -2.30
N ARG A 49 5.92 -14.01 -2.69
CA ARG A 49 6.60 -12.73 -2.98
C ARG A 49 6.94 -11.95 -1.73
N VAL A 50 6.27 -12.25 -0.62
CA VAL A 50 6.46 -11.58 0.67
C VAL A 50 6.86 -12.58 1.73
N ALA A 51 7.63 -12.10 2.71
CA ALA A 51 7.87 -12.79 3.96
C ALA A 51 7.18 -12.03 5.08
N ARG A 52 6.49 -12.76 5.96
CA ARG A 52 6.00 -12.22 7.22
C ARG A 52 7.17 -12.04 8.18
N VAL A 53 7.27 -10.85 8.76
CA VAL A 53 8.30 -10.47 9.73
C VAL A 53 7.64 -9.90 10.97
N ARG A 54 8.14 -10.28 12.14
CA ARG A 54 7.70 -9.75 13.42
C ARG A 54 8.70 -8.70 13.91
N ASN A 55 8.19 -7.57 14.39
CA ASN A 55 8.98 -6.61 15.13
C ASN A 55 8.91 -6.98 16.62
N ASP A 56 9.99 -7.52 17.18
CA ASP A 56 10.02 -7.97 18.57
C ASP A 56 9.89 -6.82 19.58
N HIS A 57 10.16 -5.59 19.18
CA HIS A 57 10.05 -4.42 20.06
C HIS A 57 8.61 -3.93 20.20
N THR A 58 7.80 -4.03 19.14
CA THR A 58 6.40 -3.55 19.15
C THR A 58 5.39 -4.70 19.21
N GLY A 59 5.82 -5.94 18.97
CA GLY A 59 4.94 -7.10 18.80
C GLY A 59 4.15 -7.10 17.49
N SER A 60 4.31 -6.07 16.64
CA SER A 60 3.61 -5.93 15.36
C SER A 60 4.21 -6.83 14.30
N GLU A 61 3.37 -7.35 13.41
CA GLU A 61 3.80 -8.07 12.22
C GLU A 61 3.66 -7.20 10.97
N TYR A 62 4.55 -7.40 10.01
CA TYR A 62 4.50 -6.75 8.70
C TYR A 62 4.92 -7.73 7.61
N LEU A 63 4.53 -7.46 6.37
CA LEU A 63 4.97 -8.24 5.20
C LEU A 63 6.06 -7.48 4.47
N ARG A 64 7.12 -8.18 4.05
CA ARG A 64 8.27 -7.59 3.35
C ARG A 64 8.58 -8.32 2.05
N ALA A 65 8.82 -7.56 0.97
CA ALA A 65 9.45 -8.05 -0.26
C ALA A 65 10.71 -7.23 -0.57
N ALA A 66 11.83 -7.88 -0.86
CA ALA A 66 13.11 -7.18 -1.09
C ALA A 66 13.33 -6.72 -2.54
N SER A 67 12.56 -7.23 -3.50
CA SER A 67 12.73 -6.93 -4.92
C SER A 67 11.39 -6.73 -5.60
N TYR A 68 10.72 -5.63 -5.27
CA TYR A 68 9.45 -5.24 -5.85
C TYR A 68 9.64 -4.23 -6.98
N HIS A 69 9.28 -4.59 -8.20
CA HIS A 69 9.39 -3.70 -9.36
C HIS A 69 8.15 -2.80 -9.49
N TYR A 70 8.35 -1.49 -9.48
CA TYR A 70 7.29 -0.49 -9.60
C TYR A 70 7.84 0.78 -10.23
N LEU A 71 7.06 1.51 -11.03
CA LEU A 71 7.48 2.79 -11.65
C LEU A 71 8.90 2.77 -12.26
N GLY A 72 9.32 1.66 -12.86
CA GLY A 72 10.66 1.53 -13.46
C GLY A 72 11.82 1.30 -12.49
N CYS A 73 11.54 1.09 -11.20
CA CYS A 73 12.52 0.93 -10.12
C CYS A 73 12.30 -0.37 -9.33
N THR A 74 13.36 -0.87 -8.70
CA THR A 74 13.28 -1.96 -7.71
C THR A 74 13.23 -1.37 -6.30
N TYR A 75 12.21 -1.74 -5.54
CA TYR A 75 11.96 -1.31 -4.17
C TYR A 75 12.03 -2.48 -3.20
N VAL A 76 12.40 -2.16 -1.97
CA VAL A 76 11.94 -2.92 -0.81
C VAL A 76 10.52 -2.47 -0.51
N LEU A 77 9.58 -3.41 -0.54
CA LEU A 77 8.19 -3.21 -0.19
C LEU A 77 7.95 -3.68 1.25
N LEU A 78 7.20 -2.88 2.01
CA LEU A 78 6.66 -3.23 3.32
C LEU A 78 5.14 -3.00 3.33
N LEU A 79 4.38 -3.94 3.88
CA LEU A 79 2.97 -3.75 4.23
C LEU A 79 2.86 -3.81 5.76
N ASN A 80 2.48 -2.69 6.36
CA ASN A 80 2.28 -2.52 7.79
C ASN A 80 0.79 -2.62 8.14
N PHE A 81 0.50 -3.19 9.30
CA PHE A 81 -0.86 -3.41 9.80
C PHE A 81 -1.05 -2.68 11.13
N ASP A 82 -2.27 -2.21 11.39
CA ASP A 82 -2.62 -1.49 12.61
C ASP A 82 -2.63 -2.42 13.81
N ASN A 83 -1.77 -2.13 14.80
CA ASN A 83 -1.63 -2.95 16.02
C ASN A 83 -1.41 -4.45 15.71
N PRO A 84 -1.15 -5.29 16.72
CA PRO A 84 -1.18 -6.73 16.52
C PRO A 84 -2.58 -7.21 16.09
N GLY A 85 -2.71 -7.69 14.86
CA GLY A 85 -3.94 -8.30 14.34
C GLY A 85 -4.90 -7.36 13.59
N GLY A 86 -4.62 -6.06 13.47
CA GLY A 86 -5.50 -5.17 12.70
C GLY A 86 -5.29 -5.24 11.18
N THR A 87 -5.87 -4.26 10.50
CA THR A 87 -5.92 -4.20 9.05
C THR A 87 -4.74 -3.43 8.46
N LEU A 88 -4.56 -3.52 7.15
CA LEU A 88 -3.52 -2.82 6.41
C LEU A 88 -3.65 -1.31 6.66
N SER A 89 -2.59 -0.71 7.20
CA SER A 89 -2.59 0.71 7.56
C SER A 89 -1.60 1.52 6.75
N GLU A 90 -0.49 0.89 6.35
CA GLU A 90 0.52 1.56 5.56
C GLU A 90 1.22 0.60 4.58
N ILE A 91 1.52 1.12 3.40
CA ILE A 91 2.39 0.46 2.42
C ILE A 91 3.59 1.38 2.17
N VAL A 92 4.80 0.84 2.32
CA VAL A 92 6.05 1.58 2.14
C VAL A 92 6.86 0.94 1.04
N LEU A 93 7.26 1.75 0.07
CA LEU A 93 8.18 1.39 -1.01
C LEU A 93 9.47 2.18 -0.80
N THR A 94 10.59 1.49 -0.57
CA THR A 94 11.90 2.14 -0.42
C THR A 94 12.85 1.69 -1.51
N HIS A 95 13.28 2.63 -2.34
CA HIS A 95 14.33 2.45 -3.33
C HIS A 95 15.59 3.13 -2.82
N ARG A 96 16.72 2.43 -2.96
CA ARG A 96 18.05 2.99 -2.70
C ARG A 96 18.69 3.29 -4.03
N GLY A 97 19.03 4.56 -4.24
CA GLY A 97 19.71 4.99 -5.44
C GLY A 97 21.12 4.41 -5.46
N ASP A 98 21.51 3.80 -6.58
CA ASP A 98 22.90 3.45 -6.83
C ASP A 98 23.55 4.61 -7.59
N ALA A 99 24.53 5.26 -6.95
CA ALA A 99 25.24 6.41 -7.50
C ALA A 99 25.97 6.12 -8.84
N LYS A 100 26.00 4.85 -9.30
CA LYS A 100 26.63 4.44 -10.55
C LYS A 100 25.65 3.97 -11.64
N ALA A 101 24.33 3.98 -11.40
CA ALA A 101 23.35 3.35 -12.29
C ALA A 101 22.49 4.37 -13.09
N GLU A 102 23.12 5.15 -13.97
CA GLU A 102 22.46 6.24 -14.72
C GLU A 102 21.22 5.82 -15.54
N ALA A 103 21.20 4.60 -16.11
CA ALA A 103 20.09 4.11 -16.94
C ALA A 103 18.88 3.67 -16.11
N THR A 104 19.10 2.97 -14.99
CA THR A 104 18.06 2.55 -14.05
C THR A 104 17.42 3.76 -13.36
N GLU A 105 18.20 4.81 -13.12
CA GLU A 105 17.68 6.07 -12.59
C GLU A 105 16.73 6.77 -13.57
N LYS A 106 16.96 6.70 -14.89
CA LYS A 106 16.08 7.35 -15.86
C LYS A 106 14.67 6.76 -15.85
N SER A 107 14.53 5.44 -15.93
CA SER A 107 13.22 4.78 -15.91
C SER A 107 12.46 5.07 -14.62
N CYS A 108 13.17 5.09 -13.49
CA CYS A 108 12.62 5.47 -12.19
C CYS A 108 12.10 6.91 -12.14
N ARG A 109 12.87 7.86 -12.68
CA ARG A 109 12.47 9.27 -12.77
C ARG A 109 11.24 9.45 -13.65
N ASP A 110 11.19 8.77 -14.79
CA ASP A 110 10.07 8.83 -15.73
C ASP A 110 8.79 8.26 -15.09
N GLY A 111 8.88 7.09 -14.43
CA GLY A 111 7.78 6.50 -13.68
C GLY A 111 7.29 7.40 -12.54
N LEU A 112 8.20 8.03 -11.79
CA LEU A 112 7.84 8.98 -10.73
C LEU A 112 7.19 10.25 -11.30
N SER A 113 7.62 10.72 -12.48
CA SER A 113 6.97 11.83 -13.18
C SER A 113 5.53 11.49 -13.54
N ALA A 114 5.31 10.32 -14.13
CA ALA A 114 3.97 9.84 -14.47
C ALA A 114 3.07 9.69 -13.23
N LEU A 115 3.62 9.19 -12.11
CA LEU A 115 2.87 9.14 -10.84
C LEU A 115 2.45 10.55 -10.39
N ARG A 116 3.36 11.53 -10.43
CA ARG A 116 3.06 12.93 -10.06
C ARG A 116 2.01 13.55 -10.97
N GLU A 117 2.07 13.29 -12.27
CA GLU A 117 1.04 13.75 -13.23
C GLU A 117 -0.33 13.16 -12.89
N LYS A 118 -0.41 11.85 -12.57
CA LYS A 118 -1.65 11.18 -12.12
C LYS A 118 -2.21 11.79 -10.83
N MET A 119 -1.34 12.10 -9.86
CA MET A 119 -1.75 12.65 -8.56
C MET A 119 -2.04 14.17 -8.59
N GLY A 120 -1.49 14.89 -9.56
CA GLY A 120 -1.60 16.34 -9.66
C GLY A 120 -0.67 17.08 -8.68
N ARG A 121 -1.08 18.27 -8.24
CA ARG A 121 -0.27 19.11 -7.35
C ARG A 121 -0.29 18.59 -5.90
N PRO A 122 0.84 18.59 -5.19
CA PRO A 122 0.91 18.19 -3.80
C PRO A 122 0.12 19.15 -2.90
N ILE A 123 -0.36 18.61 -1.78
CA ILE A 123 -1.07 19.36 -0.73
C ILE A 123 -0.09 20.02 0.25
N SER A 124 1.12 19.47 0.41
CA SER A 124 2.19 20.03 1.24
C SER A 124 3.56 19.74 0.63
N LEU A 125 4.52 20.63 0.90
CA LEU A 125 5.92 20.53 0.49
C LEU A 125 6.79 20.92 1.68
N ASP A 126 7.58 19.99 2.21
CA ASP A 126 8.52 20.27 3.31
C ASP A 126 9.82 19.48 3.12
N ALA A 127 10.98 20.14 3.16
CA ALA A 127 12.31 19.54 3.21
C ALA A 127 12.60 18.35 2.26
N GLY A 128 12.01 18.32 1.05
CA GLY A 128 12.18 17.21 0.08
C GLY A 128 11.12 16.09 0.20
N VAL A 129 10.18 16.25 1.12
CA VAL A 129 8.94 15.49 1.26
C VAL A 129 7.83 16.20 0.49
N ARG A 130 7.11 15.44 -0.32
CA ARG A 130 5.94 15.89 -1.06
C ARG A 130 4.77 15.01 -0.65
N GLU A 131 3.66 15.62 -0.22
CA GLU A 131 2.46 14.89 0.20
C GLU A 131 1.31 15.15 -0.78
N TRP A 132 0.56 14.12 -1.11
CA TRP A 132 -0.68 14.19 -1.88
C TRP A 132 -1.79 13.48 -1.11
N ARG A 133 -3.01 14.02 -1.19
CA ARG A 133 -4.22 13.30 -0.81
C ARG A 133 -4.90 12.77 -2.06
N LEU A 134 -5.25 11.50 -2.07
CA LEU A 134 -5.96 10.92 -3.20
C LEU A 134 -7.39 11.43 -3.23
N LYS A 135 -7.83 11.87 -4.41
CA LYS A 135 -9.15 12.51 -4.59
C LYS A 135 -10.33 11.57 -4.29
N ALA A 136 -10.13 10.25 -4.37
CA ALA A 136 -11.20 9.24 -4.25
C ALA A 136 -11.09 8.34 -3.01
N THR A 137 -10.09 8.53 -2.14
CA THR A 137 -9.90 7.69 -0.94
C THR A 137 -9.50 8.50 0.28
N THR A 138 -9.59 7.90 1.47
CA THR A 138 -8.98 8.48 2.68
C THR A 138 -7.46 8.31 2.72
N ALA A 139 -6.88 7.58 1.76
CA ALA A 139 -5.46 7.32 1.75
C ALA A 139 -4.62 8.55 1.36
N THR A 140 -3.51 8.71 2.06
CA THR A 140 -2.50 9.75 1.80
C THR A 140 -1.28 9.12 1.15
N ILE A 141 -0.71 9.82 0.18
CA ILE A 141 0.55 9.45 -0.47
C ILE A 141 1.62 10.44 -0.03
N THR A 142 2.70 9.93 0.54
CA THR A 142 3.88 10.74 0.85
C THR A 142 5.05 10.22 0.04
N VAL A 143 5.62 11.07 -0.82
CA VAL A 143 6.86 10.78 -1.55
C VAL A 143 7.98 11.56 -0.88
N ILE A 144 9.03 10.84 -0.49
CA ILE A 144 10.24 11.39 0.13
C ILE A 144 11.38 11.13 -0.84
N GLU A 145 11.96 12.20 -1.36
CA GLU A 145 13.12 12.13 -2.24
C GLU A 145 14.39 12.47 -1.45
N GLY A 146 15.22 11.46 -1.25
CA GLY A 146 16.50 11.58 -0.57
C GLY A 146 17.61 12.11 -1.48
N ARG A 147 18.78 12.33 -0.89
CA ARG A 147 19.98 12.66 -1.65
C ARG A 147 20.46 11.42 -2.42
N ARG A 148 21.05 11.62 -3.62
CA ARG A 148 21.63 10.54 -4.46
C ARG A 148 20.63 9.50 -5.01
N GLY A 149 19.40 9.91 -5.27
CA GLY A 149 18.40 9.05 -5.92
C GLY A 149 17.65 8.11 -4.99
N ASP A 150 17.90 8.16 -3.68
CA ASP A 150 17.06 7.48 -2.69
C ASP A 150 15.62 7.99 -2.78
N LEU A 151 14.66 7.06 -2.73
CA LEU A 151 13.24 7.37 -2.87
C LEU A 151 12.43 6.50 -1.92
N GLN A 152 11.51 7.12 -1.19
CA GLN A 152 10.51 6.41 -0.43
C GLN A 152 9.11 6.90 -0.81
N ILE A 153 8.21 5.97 -1.10
CA ILE A 153 6.80 6.24 -1.34
C ILE A 153 6.01 5.54 -0.25
N ARG A 154 5.20 6.30 0.48
CA ARG A 154 4.34 5.81 1.55
C ARG A 154 2.89 6.02 1.17
N TYR A 155 2.09 4.99 1.36
CA TYR A 155 0.65 5.04 1.24
C TYR A 155 0.07 4.73 2.61
N SER A 156 -0.72 5.62 3.18
CA SER A 156 -1.31 5.41 4.52
C SER A 156 -2.81 5.58 4.47
N ALA A 157 -3.56 4.63 5.02
CA ALA A 157 -4.98 4.82 5.30
C ALA A 157 -5.11 5.88 6.42
N LYS A 158 -5.87 6.96 6.18
CA LYS A 158 -6.31 7.88 7.25
C LYS A 158 -7.74 7.55 7.64
#